data_AF-A0A239J5F3-F1
#
_entry.id   AF-A0A239J5F3-F1
#
_cell.length_a   1.000
_cell.length_b   1.000
_cell.length_c   1.000
_cell.angle_alpha   90.00
_cell.angle_beta   90.00
_cell.angle_gamma   90.00
#
_symmetry.space_group_name_H-M   'P 1'
#
loop_
_entity.id
_entity.type
_entity.pdbx_description
1 polymer ?
#
loop_
_entity_poly.entity_id
_entity_poly.type
_entity_poly.pdbx_seq_one_letter_code
_entity_poly.pdbx_strand_id
1 'polypeptide(L)' 'MPLDLKVGDKVELKKQHPCGSKDFEIMRTGADFRVKCLGCEKQLWIDRPNLERRVKKVTNKED' A
#
# COMPACT_ATOMS: atom_id res chain seq x y z
N MET A 1 5.85 -5.41 17.10
CA MET A 1 5.61 -3.96 16.95
C MET A 1 4.62 -3.80 15.81
N PRO A 2 3.37 -3.34 16.05
CA PRO A 2 2.40 -3.24 14.97
C PRO A 2 2.88 -2.18 13.97
N LEU A 3 3.00 -2.55 12.70
CA LEU A 3 3.19 -1.60 11.62
C LEU A 3 1.94 -0.70 11.60
N ASP A 4 2.08 0.52 12.11
CA ASP A 4 1.04 1.54 12.05
C ASP A 4 1.05 2.13 10.63
N LEU A 5 0.32 1.46 9.73
CA LEU A 5 0.07 1.97 8.40
C LEU A 5 -0.93 3.11 8.52
N LYS A 6 -0.51 4.33 8.15
CA LYS A 6 -1.36 5.52 8.18
C LYS A 6 -1.86 5.87 6.78
N VAL A 7 -2.88 6.73 6.72
CA VAL A 7 -3.28 7.34 5.45
C VAL A 7 -2.15 8.26 4.96
N GLY A 8 -1.72 8.10 3.72
CA GLY A 8 -0.60 8.81 3.11
C GLY A 8 0.70 8.01 3.04
N ASP A 9 0.77 6.84 3.69
CA ASP A 9 1.92 5.94 3.59
C ASP A 9 2.11 5.40 2.18
N LYS A 10 3.36 5.23 1.78
CA LYS A 10 3.69 4.54 0.53
C LYS A 10 4.20 3.14 0.84
N VAL A 11 3.67 2.16 0.15
CA VAL A 11 4.04 0.75 0.31
C VAL A 11 4.49 0.18 -1.02
N GLU A 12 5.65 -0.47 -0.99
CA GLU A 12 6.19 -1.19 -2.14
C GLU A 12 5.82 -2.67 -2.00
N LEU A 13 5.03 -3.21 -2.93
CA LEU A 13 4.68 -4.63 -2.95
C LEU A 13 5.80 -5.46 -3.61
N LYS A 14 6.00 -6.69 -3.10
CA LYS A 14 6.87 -7.70 -3.74
C LYS A 14 6.35 -8.14 -5.09
N LYS A 15 5.02 -8.21 -5.25
CA LYS A 15 4.38 -8.52 -6.53
C LYS A 15 4.18 -7.24 -7.33
N GLN A 16 4.63 -7.26 -8.58
CA GLN A 16 4.39 -6.19 -9.53
C GLN A 16 2.89 -6.08 -9.80
N HIS A 17 2.38 -4.85 -9.83
CA HIS A 17 1.03 -4.59 -10.32
C HIS A 17 1.00 -4.91 -11.82
N PRO A 18 -0.13 -5.38 -12.39
CA PRO A 18 -0.28 -5.56 -13.83
C PRO A 18 0.09 -4.34 -14.70
N CYS A 19 0.24 -3.14 -14.12
CA CYS A 19 0.70 -1.95 -14.84
C CYS A 19 2.23 -1.79 -14.95
N GLY A 20 3.04 -2.58 -14.23
CA GLY A 20 4.49 -2.37 -14.16
C GLY A 20 5.00 -1.74 -12.88
N SER A 21 4.15 -0.99 -12.17
CA SER A 21 4.52 -0.35 -10.89
C SER A 21 4.34 -1.28 -9.71
N LYS A 22 5.14 -1.05 -8.67
CA LYS A 22 5.12 -1.79 -7.40
C LYS A 22 4.87 -0.87 -6.20
N ASP A 23 4.82 0.44 -6.44
CA ASP A 23 4.53 1.47 -5.46
C ASP A 23 3.03 1.74 -5.37
N PHE A 24 2.54 1.70 -4.14
CA PHE A 24 1.16 1.98 -3.79
C PHE A 24 1.12 3.01 -2.68
N GLU A 25 0.09 3.85 -2.67
CA GLU A 25 -0.14 4.86 -1.65
C GLU A 25 -1.42 4.52 -0.90
N ILE A 26 -1.37 4.54 0.44
CA ILE A 26 -2.51 4.23 1.29
C ILE A 26 -3.40 5.47 1.35
N MET A 27 -4.61 5.37 0.82
CA MET A 27 -5.60 6.44 0.88
C MET A 27 -6.58 6.30 2.03
N ARG A 28 -6.82 5.07 2.51
CA ARG A 28 -7.73 4.82 3.62
C ARG A 28 -7.22 3.68 4.48
N THR A 29 -7.26 3.88 5.79
CA THR A 29 -6.93 2.88 6.80
C THR A 29 -8.19 2.59 7.63
N GLY A 30 -8.54 1.32 7.78
CA GLY A 30 -9.77 0.84 8.41
C GLY A 30 -9.77 -0.69 8.51
N ALA A 31 -10.95 -1.32 8.40
CA ALA A 31 -11.05 -2.77 8.22
C ALA A 31 -10.43 -3.21 6.88
N ASP A 32 -10.72 -2.45 5.82
CA ASP A 32 -10.13 -2.59 4.50
C ASP A 32 -9.14 -1.45 4.22
N PHE A 33 -8.02 -1.76 3.58
CA PHE A 33 -7.09 -0.74 3.09
C PHE A 33 -7.45 -0.36 1.66
N ARG A 34 -7.61 0.94 1.43
CA ARG A 34 -7.71 1.47 0.06
C ARG A 34 -6.34 1.95 -0.36
N VAL A 35 -5.77 1.29 -1.37
CA VAL A 35 -4.45 1.63 -1.90
C VAL A 35 -4.57 2.15 -3.32
N LYS A 36 -3.85 3.23 -3.64
CA LYS A 36 -3.75 3.83 -4.97
C LYS A 36 -2.40 3.44 -5.58
N CYS A 37 -2.43 2.78 -6.73
CA CYS A 37 -1.24 2.51 -7.53
C CYS A 37 -0.61 3.83 -8.00
N LEU A 38 0.68 4.05 -7.76
CA LEU A 38 1.33 5.33 -8.12
C LEU A 38 1.62 5.47 -9.63
N GLY A 39 1.80 4.36 -10.37
CA GLY A 39 2.04 4.45 -11.82
C GLY A 39 0.81 4.26 -12.71
N CYS A 40 -0.33 3.87 -12.14
CA CYS A 40 -1.58 3.67 -12.88
C CYS A 40 -2.77 4.39 -12.27
N GLU A 41 -2.57 5.06 -11.14
CA GLU A 41 -3.55 5.84 -10.37
C GLU A 41 -4.81 5.08 -9.95
N LYS A 42 -4.80 3.75 -10.16
CA LYS A 42 -5.92 2.88 -9.90
C LYS A 42 -6.03 2.59 -8.42
N GLN A 43 -7.24 2.70 -7.90
CA GLN A 43 -7.54 2.43 -6.50
C GLN A 43 -8.04 0.99 -6.35
N LEU A 44 -7.52 0.29 -5.36
CA LEU A 44 -7.78 -1.11 -5.08
C LEU A 44 -8.13 -1.25 -3.61
N TRP A 45 -8.99 -2.22 -3.31
CA TRP A 45 -9.29 -2.63 -1.94
C TRP A 45 -8.43 -3.85 -1.62
N ILE A 46 -7.73 -3.81 -0.49
CA ILE A 46 -6.88 -4.90 -0.03
C ILE A 46 -6.99 -5.03 1.48
N ASP A 47 -7.15 -6.26 1.97
CA ASP A 47 -7.17 -6.53 3.40
C ASP A 47 -5.78 -6.33 4.01
N ARG A 48 -5.75 -5.89 5.27
CA ARG A 48 -4.53 -5.72 6.08
C ARG A 48 -3.58 -6.94 6.00
N PRO A 49 -4.02 -8.19 6.28
CA PRO A 49 -3.11 -9.35 6.23
C PRO A 49 -2.59 -9.67 4.82
N ASN A 50 -3.36 -9.36 3.77
CA ASN A 50 -2.92 -9.55 2.40
C ASN A 50 -1.87 -8.50 2.02
N LEU A 51 -2.09 -7.25 2.43
CA LEU A 51 -1.14 -6.16 2.24
C LEU A 51 0.16 -6.48 2.97
N GLU A 52 0.13 -6.79 4.27
CA GLU A 52 1.33 -7.09 5.08
C GLU A 52 2.15 -8.26 4.51
N ARG A 53 1.49 -9.33 4.01
CA ARG A 53 2.19 -10.46 3.38
C ARG A 53 2.87 -10.10 2.05
N ARG A 54 2.29 -9.16 1.31
CA ARG A 54 2.77 -8.77 -0.03
C ARG A 54 3.70 -7.57 0.02
N VAL A 55 3.64 -6.75 1.06
CA VAL A 55 4.51 -5.60 1.27
C VAL A 55 5.95 -6.05 1.41
N LYS A 56 6.81 -5.45 0.59
CA LYS A 56 8.25 -5.59 0.66
C LYS A 56 8.84 -4.50 1.55
N LYS A 57 8.35 -3.27 1.38
CA LYS A 57 8.86 -2.08 2.04
C LYS A 57 7.70 -1.12 2.31
N VAL A 58 7.74 -0.46 3.47
CA VAL A 58 6.85 0.64 3.81
C VAL A 58 7.72 1.89 3.90
N THR A 59 7.29 2.94 3.25
CA THR A 59 7.88 4.27 3.29
C THR A 59 6.85 5.18 3.96
N ASN A 60 7.05 5.38 5.27
CA ASN A 60 6.34 6.39 6.02
C ASN A 60 6.85 7.76 5.54
N LYS A 61 5.92 8.61 5.13
CA LYS A 61 6.23 10.00 4.81
C LYS A 61 6.18 10.79 6.11
N GLU A 62 7.12 10.50 7.01
CA GLU A 62 7.36 11.33 8.20
C GLU A 62 8.56 12.23 7.86
N ASP A 63 8.23 13.42 7.36
CA ASP A 63 9.06 14.64 7.39
C ASP A 63 8.15 15.77 7.89
#